data_AF-A0A533X8T6-F1
#
_entry.id   AF-A0A533X8T6-F1
#
_cell.length_a   1.000
_cell.length_b   1.000
_cell.length_c   1.000
_cell.angle_alpha   90.00
_cell.angle_beta   90.00
_cell.angle_gamma   90.00
#
_symmetry.space_group_name_H-M   'P 1'
#
loop_
_entity.id
_entity.type
_entity.pdbx_description
1 polymer ?
#
loop_
_entity_poly.entity_id
_entity_poly.type
_entity_poly.pdbx_seq_one_letter_code
_entity_poly.pdbx_strand_id
1 'polypeptide(L)'
;MARKAGLCSGDENPVVETLGGGVSNVVLLVRARRGAWVVKRTLSQLLVKEVWLADRSRIFTESACLTLIHDSMRGHPAPAVVFEDRDLYACVLEYSGTEAAPGSRTFSRGL
;
A
#
# COMPACT_ATOMS: atom_id res chain seq x y z
N MET A 1 -2.82 10.51 4.73
CA MET A 1 -1.57 9.88 4.25
C MET A 1 -1.03 10.50 2.97
N ALA A 2 -1.73 10.39 1.82
CA ALA A 2 -1.24 10.95 0.56
C ALA A 2 -0.91 12.46 0.65
N ARG A 3 -1.72 13.25 1.37
CA ARG A 3 -1.41 14.66 1.69
C ARG A 3 -0.18 14.82 2.61
N LYS A 4 -0.06 14.02 3.67
CA LYS A 4 1.09 14.01 4.60
C LYS A 4 2.40 13.66 3.86
N ALA A 5 2.31 12.78 2.85
CA ALA A 5 3.42 12.40 1.97
C ALA A 5 3.68 13.42 0.84
N GLY A 6 2.92 14.53 0.76
CA GLY A 6 3.07 15.53 -0.31
C GLY A 6 2.61 15.07 -1.69
N LEU A 7 1.93 13.92 -1.80
CA LEU A 7 1.51 13.30 -3.07
C LEU A 7 0.20 13.88 -3.60
N CYS A 8 -0.54 14.62 -2.76
CA CYS A 8 -1.81 15.25 -3.09
C CYS A 8 -1.88 16.64 -2.44
N SER A 9 -2.11 17.67 -3.25
CA SER A 9 -2.24 19.07 -2.79
C SER A 9 -3.51 19.26 -1.97
N GLY A 10 -3.54 20.20 -1.01
CA GLY A 10 -4.67 20.38 -0.09
C GLY A 10 -6.02 20.70 -0.73
N ASP A 11 -6.01 21.38 -1.88
CA ASP A 11 -7.17 21.76 -2.70
C ASP A 11 -7.71 20.62 -3.58
N GLU A 12 -6.94 19.55 -3.72
CA GLU A 12 -7.29 18.44 -4.61
C GLU A 12 -8.18 17.41 -3.94
N ASN A 13 -9.11 16.82 -4.70
CA ASN A 13 -9.90 15.66 -4.28
C ASN A 13 -9.43 14.39 -5.03
N PRO A 14 -8.58 13.53 -4.45
CA PRO A 14 -8.08 12.34 -5.13
C PRO A 14 -9.17 11.27 -5.24
N VAL A 15 -9.13 10.47 -6.31
CA VAL A 15 -9.97 9.29 -6.45
C VAL A 15 -9.35 8.16 -5.62
N VAL A 16 -10.16 7.52 -4.78
CA VAL A 16 -9.70 6.45 -3.89
C VAL A 16 -10.55 5.20 -4.12
N GLU A 17 -9.88 4.09 -4.39
CA GLU A 17 -10.51 2.78 -4.58
C GLU A 17 -9.93 1.77 -3.58
N THR A 18 -10.77 0.91 -3.00
CA THR A 18 -10.28 -0.21 -2.18
C THR A 18 -9.74 -1.31 -3.09
N LEU A 19 -8.54 -1.77 -2.81
CA LEU A 19 -7.93 -2.93 -3.44
C LEU A 19 -8.19 -4.18 -2.59
N GLY A 20 -8.63 -5.26 -3.24
CA GLY A 20 -8.79 -6.56 -2.61
C GLY A 20 -7.47 -7.34 -2.54
N GLY A 21 -7.54 -8.59 -2.09
CA GLY A 21 -6.42 -9.54 -2.13
C GLY A 21 -5.85 -9.96 -0.78
N GLY A 22 -6.35 -9.44 0.35
CA GLY A 22 -5.93 -9.88 1.67
C GLY A 22 -6.87 -9.45 2.80
N VAL A 23 -6.75 -10.13 3.94
CA VAL A 23 -7.56 -9.89 5.15
C VAL A 23 -6.83 -9.08 6.22
N SER A 24 -5.52 -8.89 6.06
CA SER A 24 -4.66 -8.30 7.08
C SER A 24 -4.46 -6.80 6.93
N ASN A 25 -4.85 -6.20 5.81
CA ASN A 25 -4.65 -4.79 5.56
C ASN A 25 -5.87 -4.18 4.92
N VAL A 26 -6.08 -2.89 5.17
CA VAL A 26 -6.81 -2.05 4.22
C VAL A 26 -5.79 -1.59 3.19
N VAL A 27 -6.08 -1.87 1.92
CA VAL A 27 -5.25 -1.45 0.80
C VAL A 27 -6.08 -0.54 -0.08
N LEU A 28 -5.57 0.65 -0.37
CA LEU A 28 -6.25 1.67 -1.17
C LEU A 28 -5.38 2.04 -2.35
N LEU A 29 -5.99 2.15 -3.52
CA LEU A 29 -5.42 2.83 -4.66
C LEU A 29 -5.83 4.29 -4.63
N VAL A 30 -4.86 5.19 -4.56
CA VAL A 30 -5.08 6.63 -4.57
C VAL A 30 -4.62 7.18 -5.90
N ARG A 31 -5.49 7.86 -6.64
CA ARG A 31 -5.19 8.58 -7.88
C ARG A 31 -5.33 10.07 -7.64
N ALA A 32 -4.26 10.79 -7.92
CA ALA A 32 -4.16 12.24 -7.78
C ALA A 32 -3.56 12.84 -9.07
N ARG A 33 -3.54 14.17 -9.19
CA ARG A 33 -2.94 14.91 -10.31
C ARG A 33 -1.47 14.56 -10.51
N ARG A 34 -0.74 14.30 -9.42
CA ARG A 34 0.70 13.97 -9.45
C ARG A 34 1.00 12.51 -9.81
N GLY A 35 -0.02 11.65 -9.91
CA GLY A 35 0.15 10.23 -10.18
C GLY A 35 -0.76 9.34 -9.34
N ALA A 36 -0.37 8.07 -9.21
CA ALA A 36 -1.12 7.09 -8.45
C ALA A 36 -0.19 6.31 -7.51
N TRP A 37 -0.73 5.91 -6.36
CA TRP A 37 0.00 5.18 -5.32
C TRP A 37 -0.91 4.19 -4.62
N VAL A 38 -0.30 3.17 -4.03
CA VAL A 38 -0.99 2.24 -3.15
C VAL A 38 -0.72 2.65 -1.71
N VAL A 39 -1.78 2.84 -0.92
CA VAL A 39 -1.71 3.02 0.53
C VAL A 39 -2.05 1.70 1.20
N LYS A 40 -1.13 1.18 2.01
CA LYS A 40 -1.33 -0.06 2.77
C LYS A 40 -1.32 0.26 4.26
N ARG A 41 -2.39 -0.12 4.96
CA ARG A 41 -2.52 0.07 6.41
C ARG A 41 -2.83 -1.26 7.09
N THR A 42 -2.06 -1.59 8.12
CA THR A 42 -2.25 -2.82 8.88
C THR A 42 -3.42 -2.73 9.85
N LEU A 43 -4.19 -3.81 9.90
CA LEU A 43 -5.23 -4.00 10.89
C LEU A 43 -4.69 -4.75 12.11
N SER A 44 -5.19 -4.41 13.29
CA SER A 44 -4.91 -5.13 14.54
C SER A 44 -5.74 -6.41 14.67
N GLN A 45 -6.89 -6.47 14.00
CA GLN A 45 -7.71 -7.67 13.82
C GLN A 45 -7.96 -7.88 12.32
N LEU A 46 -7.73 -9.08 11.83
CA LEU A 46 -7.91 -9.44 10.42
C LEU A 46 -9.40 -9.49 10.06
N LEU A 47 -9.71 -9.19 8.79
CA LEU A 47 -11.06 -9.22 8.21
C LEU A 47 -11.51 -10.65 7.89
N VAL A 48 -11.57 -11.50 8.91
CA VAL A 48 -12.09 -12.86 8.87
C VAL A 48 -13.21 -13.01 9.90
N LYS A 49 -13.97 -14.12 9.86
CA LYS A 49 -15.09 -14.33 10.79
C LYS A 49 -14.61 -14.54 12.23
N GLU A 50 -13.46 -15.18 12.38
CA GLU A 50 -12.81 -15.47 13.66
C GLU A 50 -12.02 -14.28 14.19
N VAL A 51 -11.69 -14.31 15.48
CA VAL A 51 -10.82 -13.30 16.10
C VAL A 51 -9.36 -13.64 15.81
N TRP A 52 -8.82 -13.08 14.74
CA TRP A 52 -7.41 -13.17 14.41
C TRP A 52 -6.71 -11.84 14.67
N LEU A 53 -5.91 -11.77 15.73
CA LEU A 53 -5.15 -10.57 16.11
C LEU A 53 -3.75 -10.60 15.49
N ALA A 54 -3.26 -9.42 15.10
CA ALA A 54 -1.91 -9.27 14.56
C ALA A 54 -1.29 -7.93 14.97
N ASP A 55 0.00 -7.94 15.29
CA ASP A 55 0.74 -6.72 15.59
C ASP A 55 0.82 -5.80 14.35
N ARG A 56 0.44 -4.53 14.51
CA ARG A 56 0.40 -3.56 13.41
C ARG A 56 1.77 -3.09 12.95
N SER A 57 2.80 -3.16 13.80
CA SER A 57 4.18 -2.78 13.46
C SER A 57 4.80 -3.63 12.35
N ARG A 58 4.18 -4.77 12.00
CA ARG A 58 4.58 -5.61 10.85
C ARG A 58 4.71 -4.84 9.54
N ILE A 59 3.98 -3.73 9.38
CA ILE A 59 4.08 -2.87 8.18
C ILE A 59 5.46 -2.22 8.05
N PHE A 60 6.14 -1.95 9.17
CA PHE A 60 7.47 -1.35 9.17
C PHE A 60 8.53 -2.38 8.77
N THR A 61 8.35 -3.64 9.18
CA THR A 61 9.19 -4.75 8.67
C THR A 61 8.98 -4.92 7.17
N GLU A 62 7.74 -4.91 6.69
CA GLU A 62 7.45 -5.00 5.24
C GLU A 62 8.07 -3.83 4.47
N SER A 63 7.88 -2.60 4.97
CA SER A 63 8.49 -1.38 4.45
C SER A 63 10.02 -1.51 4.35
N ALA A 64 10.69 -1.93 5.42
CA ALA A 64 12.14 -2.14 5.44
C ALA A 64 12.60 -3.22 4.45
N CYS A 65 11.86 -4.33 4.32
CA CYS A 65 12.17 -5.37 3.34
C CYS A 65 12.06 -4.86 1.91
N LEU A 66 11.00 -4.10 1.58
CA LEU A 66 10.81 -3.53 0.25
C LEU A 66 11.91 -2.52 -0.09
N THR A 67 12.31 -1.68 0.87
CA THR A 67 13.46 -0.78 0.71
C THR A 67 14.74 -1.55 0.44
N LEU A 68 15.04 -2.58 1.24
CA LEU A 68 16.23 -3.42 1.04
C LEU A 68 16.25 -4.09 -0.35
N ILE A 69 15.10 -4.61 -0.78
CA ILE A 69 14.93 -5.20 -2.11
C ILE A 69 15.24 -4.18 -3.20
N HIS A 70 14.66 -2.99 -3.12
CA HIS A 70 14.86 -1.93 -4.10
C HIS A 70 16.33 -1.50 -4.20
N ASP A 71 17.00 -1.38 -3.05
CA ASP A 71 18.40 -0.92 -2.99
C ASP A 71 19.39 -2.01 -3.44
N SER A 72 19.07 -3.28 -3.19
CA SER A 72 19.99 -4.40 -3.40
C SER A 72 19.76 -5.15 -4.72
N MET A 73 18.54 -5.12 -5.27
CA MET A 73 18.14 -5.94 -6.41
C MET A 73 17.64 -5.07 -7.57
N ARG A 74 18.59 -4.56 -8.36
CA ARG A 74 18.29 -3.76 -9.56
C ARG A 74 17.34 -4.52 -10.50
N GLY A 75 16.25 -3.87 -10.89
CA GLY A 75 15.26 -4.44 -11.81
C GLY A 75 14.27 -5.42 -11.17
N HIS A 76 14.30 -5.62 -9.84
CA HIS A 76 13.29 -6.43 -9.17
C HIS A 76 11.90 -5.78 -9.25
N PRO A 77 10.81 -6.54 -9.50
CA PRO A 77 9.46 -5.98 -9.69
C PRO A 77 8.76 -5.52 -8.40
N ALA A 78 9.49 -5.38 -7.28
CA ALA A 78 8.90 -4.96 -6.03
C ALA A 78 8.62 -3.45 -6.06
N PRO A 79 7.49 -2.97 -5.52
CA PRO A 79 7.20 -1.56 -5.51
C PRO A 79 8.13 -0.81 -4.56
N ALA A 80 8.54 0.39 -4.95
CA ALA A 80 9.29 1.28 -4.06
C ALA A 80 8.40 1.77 -2.90
N VAL A 81 8.99 1.91 -1.71
CA VAL A 81 8.36 2.60 -0.59
C VAL A 81 8.53 4.11 -0.77
N VAL A 82 7.41 4.82 -0.87
CA VAL A 82 7.38 6.27 -1.05
C VAL A 82 7.32 7.00 0.29
N PHE A 83 6.59 6.44 1.26
CA PHE A 83 6.39 7.07 2.56
C PHE A 83 5.98 6.04 3.62
N GLU A 84 6.39 6.27 4.86
CA GLU A 84 5.96 5.48 6.04
C GLU A 84 5.27 6.40 7.06
N ASP A 85 4.11 5.98 7.55
CA ASP A 85 3.35 6.69 8.57
C ASP A 85 3.27 5.83 9.84
N ARG A 86 4.16 6.11 10.80
CA ARG A 86 4.26 5.32 12.03
C ARG A 86 3.06 5.49 12.97
N ASP A 87 2.45 6.66 12.96
CA ASP A 87 1.28 6.96 13.79
C ASP A 87 0.07 6.13 13.35
N LEU A 88 -0.03 5.86 12.05
CA LEU A 88 -1.16 5.17 11.44
C LEU A 88 -0.90 3.70 11.11
N TYR A 89 0.33 3.21 11.36
CA TYR A 89 0.80 1.89 10.96
C TYR A 89 0.51 1.60 9.49
N ALA A 90 1.12 2.41 8.62
CA ALA A 90 0.87 2.35 7.19
C ALA A 90 2.08 2.78 6.37
N CYS A 91 2.08 2.38 5.11
CA CYS A 91 3.03 2.86 4.11
C CYS A 91 2.33 3.22 2.80
N VAL A 92 3.03 4.04 2.01
CA VAL A 92 2.67 4.38 0.64
C VAL A 92 3.68 3.74 -0.28
N LEU A 93 3.20 3.02 -1.28
CA LEU A 93 3.98 2.29 -2.26
C LEU A 93 3.75 2.87 -3.65
N GLU A 94 4.78 2.77 -4.49
CA GLU A 94 4.65 3.04 -5.93
C GLU A 94 3.56 2.15 -6.55
N TYR A 95 2.84 2.71 -7.53
CA TYR A 95 1.89 1.97 -8.35
C TYR A 95 2.39 1.93 -9.79
N SER A 96 2.74 0.73 -10.28
CA SER A 96 3.32 0.53 -11.62
C SER A 96 2.31 0.60 -12.77
N GLY A 97 1.02 0.80 -12.50
CA GLY A 97 0.01 1.06 -13.54
C GLY A 97 -0.34 -0.12 -14.45
N THR A 98 0.37 -1.25 -14.39
CA THR A 98 -0.03 -2.46 -15.10
C THR A 98 -1.26 -3.03 -14.42
N GLU A 99 -2.39 -3.15 -15.14
CA GLU A 99 -3.35 -4.20 -14.81
C GLU A 99 -2.53 -5.47 -14.56
N ALA A 100 -2.61 -6.00 -13.34
CA ALA A 100 -1.89 -7.15 -12.83
C ALA A 100 -1.15 -7.91 -13.95
N ALA A 101 0.18 -7.76 -14.03
CA ALA A 101 1.02 -8.62 -14.89
C ALA A 101 0.48 -10.06 -14.80
N PRO A 102 0.33 -10.82 -15.91
CA PRO A 102 -0.37 -12.10 -15.90
C PRO A 102 0.13 -12.99 -14.76
N GLY A 103 -0.68 -13.15 -13.70
CA GLY A 103 -0.31 -13.89 -12.48
C GLY A 103 -0.13 -13.07 -11.19
N SER A 104 0.08 -11.75 -11.27
CA SER A 104 0.18 -10.85 -10.10
C SER A 104 -1.21 -10.42 -9.60
N ARG A 105 -1.93 -11.36 -8.98
CA ARG A 105 -3.22 -11.08 -8.30
C ARG A 105 -3.08 -10.28 -7.00
N THR A 106 -2.03 -9.47 -6.85
CA THR A 106 -1.70 -8.84 -5.57
C THR A 106 -2.75 -7.81 -5.17
N PHE A 107 -3.40 -7.15 -6.13
CA PHE A 107 -4.42 -6.14 -5.90
C PHE A 107 -5.51 -6.20 -6.98
N SER A 108 -6.42 -7.17 -6.89
CA SER A 108 -7.62 -7.17 -7.73
C SER A 108 -8.62 -6.14 -7.23
N ARG A 109 -9.31 -5.44 -8.15
CA ARG A 109 -10.52 -4.68 -7.79
C ARG A 109 -11.47 -5.61 -7.04
N GLY A 110 -11.92 -5.20 -5.86
CA GLY A 110 -13.00 -5.91 -5.16
C GLY A 110 -14.24 -5.93 -6.05
N LEU A 111 -14.91 -7.09 -6.12
CA LEU A 111 -16.25 -7.20 -6.69
C LEU A 111 -17.24 -6.35 -5.90
#